data_AF-V4YIX7-F1
#
_entry.id   AF-V4YIX7-F1
#
_cell.length_a   1.000
_cell.length_b   1.000
_cell.length_c   1.000
_cell.angle_alpha   90.00
_cell.angle_beta   90.00
_cell.angle_gamma   90.00
#
_symmetry.space_group_name_H-M   'P 1'
#
loop_
_entity.id
_entity.type
_entity.pdbx_description
1 polymer ?
#
loop_
_entity_poly.entity_id
_entity_poly.type
_entity_poly.pdbx_seq_one_letter_code
_entity_poly.pdbx_strand_id
1 'polypeptide(L)'
;MADVEAELRSFGVSVESVEPGDPLFLAYLTAHPGKEIDHSEMGRALNGLIDLAETGQWEPVRVDAAVLRAPGDRLGTWHAEPEWFRALGRYEITETEFSTRVLDTIELHKETDSAADHSGEESNDI
;
A
#
# COMPACT_ATOMS: atom_id res chain seq x y z
N MET A 1 -0.04 -9.73 18.20
CA MET A 1 -0.25 -9.64 16.76
C MET A 1 1.03 -10.14 16.13
N ALA A 2 0.96 -11.19 15.32
CA ALA A 2 2.08 -11.51 14.44
C ALA A 2 2.42 -10.24 13.65
N ASP A 3 3.69 -9.96 13.50
CA ASP A 3 4.17 -8.66 13.03
C ASP A 3 3.86 -8.56 11.53
N VAL A 4 2.69 -7.98 11.18
CA VAL A 4 2.20 -7.84 9.79
C VAL A 4 3.30 -7.26 8.91
N GLU A 5 4.06 -6.32 9.46
CA GLU A 5 5.23 -5.71 8.82
C GLU A 5 6.33 -6.74 8.51
N ALA A 6 6.65 -7.65 9.43
CA ALA A 6 7.64 -8.69 9.20
C ALA A 6 7.22 -9.67 8.09
N GLU A 7 5.94 -10.04 8.04
CA GLU A 7 5.43 -10.94 7.00
C GLU A 7 5.46 -10.26 5.62
N LEU A 8 4.96 -9.03 5.53
CA LEU A 8 5.03 -8.25 4.28
C LEU A 8 6.48 -8.12 3.77
N ARG A 9 7.44 -7.91 4.67
CA ARG A 9 8.87 -7.90 4.29
C ARG A 9 9.37 -9.27 3.85
N SER A 10 8.88 -10.36 4.44
CA SER A 10 9.17 -11.74 4.02
C SER A 10 8.77 -11.97 2.55
N PHE A 11 7.65 -11.38 2.14
CA PHE A 11 7.13 -11.37 0.76
C PHE A 11 7.84 -10.37 -0.16
N GLY A 12 8.89 -9.68 0.30
CA GLY A 12 9.66 -8.73 -0.51
C GLY A 12 8.93 -7.41 -0.75
N VAL A 13 8.10 -6.97 0.19
CA VAL A 13 7.53 -5.61 0.22
C VAL A 13 8.48 -4.69 1.00
N SER A 14 8.82 -3.55 0.41
CA SER A 14 9.62 -2.51 1.06
C SER A 14 8.76 -1.68 2.02
N VAL A 15 8.37 -2.27 3.15
CA VAL A 15 7.46 -1.64 4.13
C VAL A 15 8.12 -0.43 4.80
N GLU A 16 7.46 0.72 4.68
CA GLU A 16 7.82 1.99 5.34
C GLU A 16 7.15 2.10 6.71
N SER A 17 5.85 1.81 6.78
CA SER A 17 5.11 1.78 8.04
C SER A 17 3.88 0.87 7.98
N VAL A 18 3.50 0.33 9.13
CA VAL A 18 2.25 -0.37 9.36
C VAL A 18 1.61 0.19 10.63
N GLU A 19 0.40 0.71 10.50
CA GLU A 19 -0.39 1.17 11.65
C GLU A 19 -1.57 0.22 11.85
N PRO A 20 -1.52 -0.68 12.85
CA PRO A 20 -2.62 -1.60 13.13
C PRO A 20 -3.87 -0.84 13.60
N GLY A 21 -5.03 -1.27 13.12
CA GLY A 21 -6.31 -0.62 13.39
C GLY A 21 -7.42 -1.21 12.52
N ASP A 22 -8.55 -0.52 12.46
CA ASP A 22 -9.59 -0.73 11.44
C ASP A 22 -9.98 0.64 10.89
N PRO A 23 -9.40 1.07 9.76
CA PRO A 23 -8.56 0.27 8.86
C PRO A 23 -7.12 0.05 9.36
N LEU A 24 -6.48 -1.00 8.86
CA LEU A 24 -5.03 -1.20 8.85
C LEU A 24 -4.42 -0.26 7.81
N PHE A 25 -3.55 0.66 8.23
CA PHE A 25 -2.81 1.50 7.30
C PHE A 25 -1.46 0.87 6.95
N LEU A 26 -1.19 0.76 5.65
CA LEU A 26 0.07 0.23 5.11
C LEU A 26 0.74 1.30 4.23
N ALA A 27 2.00 1.61 4.46
CA ALA A 27 2.81 2.36 3.50
C ALA A 27 4.03 1.55 3.05
N TYR A 28 4.28 1.49 1.75
CA TYR A 28 5.46 0.81 1.20
C TYR A 28 6.06 1.56 0.02
N LEU A 29 7.37 1.44 -0.12
CA LEU A 29 8.14 2.03 -1.22
C LEU A 29 8.05 1.15 -2.46
N THR A 30 7.80 1.77 -3.62
CA THR A 30 7.90 1.09 -4.91
C THR A 30 9.34 1.11 -5.42
N ALA A 31 9.80 -0.01 -5.99
CA ALA A 31 11.06 -0.04 -6.72
C ALA A 31 10.94 0.58 -8.13
N HIS A 32 9.71 0.81 -8.60
CA HIS A 32 9.41 1.35 -9.93
C HIS A 32 8.63 2.66 -9.81
N PRO A 33 9.31 3.79 -9.48
CA PRO A 33 8.68 5.10 -9.39
C PRO A 33 8.31 5.61 -10.80
N GLY A 34 7.22 5.06 -11.34
CA GLY A 34 6.62 5.45 -12.61
C GLY A 34 5.38 6.32 -12.41
N LYS A 35 4.49 6.34 -13.41
CA LYS A 35 3.19 7.02 -13.33
C LYS A 35 2.06 6.12 -12.84
N GLU A 36 2.34 4.84 -12.64
CA GLU A 36 1.37 3.80 -12.30
C GLU A 36 1.91 2.99 -11.13
N ILE A 37 1.00 2.44 -10.32
CA ILE A 37 1.37 1.52 -9.24
C ILE A 37 1.79 0.19 -9.86
N ASP A 38 2.91 -0.37 -9.39
CA ASP A 38 3.33 -1.71 -9.81
C ASP A 38 2.42 -2.78 -9.20
N HIS A 39 1.62 -3.42 -10.05
CA HIS A 39 0.67 -4.45 -9.65
C HIS A 39 1.36 -5.71 -9.10
N SER A 40 2.61 -5.98 -9.48
CA SER A 40 3.37 -7.12 -8.95
C SER A 40 3.78 -6.87 -7.50
N GLU A 41 4.14 -5.63 -7.16
CA GLU A 41 4.44 -5.24 -5.77
C GLU A 41 3.20 -5.23 -4.90
N MET A 42 2.09 -4.70 -5.43
CA MET A 42 0.78 -4.77 -4.79
C MET A 42 0.38 -6.23 -4.54
N GLY A 43 0.56 -7.12 -5.52
CA GLY A 43 0.28 -8.54 -5.39
C GLY A 43 1.10 -9.21 -4.27
N ARG A 44 2.38 -8.86 -4.11
CA ARG A 44 3.20 -9.38 -2.99
C ARG A 44 2.66 -8.93 -1.63
N ALA A 45 2.24 -7.67 -1.51
CA ALA A 45 1.63 -7.18 -0.28
C ALA A 45 0.31 -7.89 0.03
N LEU A 46 -0.57 -8.05 -0.97
CA LEU A 46 -1.82 -8.78 -0.81
C LEU A 46 -1.59 -10.24 -0.44
N ASN A 47 -0.63 -10.92 -1.06
CA ASN A 47 -0.32 -12.32 -0.74
C ASN A 47 0.16 -12.50 0.70
N GLY A 48 0.98 -11.57 1.23
CA GLY A 48 1.38 -11.62 2.63
C GLY A 48 0.19 -11.43 3.59
N LEU A 49 -0.75 -10.54 3.27
CA LEU A 49 -1.97 -10.36 4.05
C LEU A 49 -2.91 -11.57 3.97
N ILE A 50 -3.02 -12.19 2.80
CA ILE A 50 -3.79 -13.42 2.59
C ILE A 50 -3.20 -14.54 3.43
N ASP A 51 -1.87 -14.76 3.40
CA ASP A 51 -1.21 -15.81 4.19
C ASP A 51 -1.44 -15.62 5.71
N LEU A 52 -1.33 -14.38 6.21
CA LEU A 52 -1.65 -14.07 7.61
C LEU A 52 -3.12 -14.35 7.97
N ALA A 53 -4.04 -14.06 7.06
CA ALA A 53 -5.47 -14.32 7.26
C ALA A 53 -5.76 -15.84 7.25
N GLU A 54 -5.19 -16.58 6.31
CA GLU A 54 -5.39 -18.02 6.16
C GLU A 54 -4.79 -18.82 7.32
N THR A 55 -3.65 -18.39 7.85
CA THR A 55 -3.00 -19.00 9.02
C THR A 55 -3.65 -18.58 10.34
N GLY A 56 -4.62 -17.67 10.32
CA GLY A 56 -5.30 -17.12 11.50
C GLY A 56 -4.40 -16.25 12.38
N GLN A 57 -3.28 -15.76 11.82
CA GLN A 57 -2.33 -14.87 12.50
C GLN A 57 -2.78 -13.41 12.49
N TRP A 58 -3.70 -13.07 11.58
CA TRP A 58 -4.35 -11.76 11.48
C TRP A 58 -5.85 -11.95 11.17
N GLU A 59 -6.69 -11.14 11.82
CA GLU A 59 -8.13 -11.07 11.50
C GLU A 59 -8.32 -9.97 10.44
N PRO A 60 -8.90 -10.27 9.26
CA PRO A 60 -9.07 -9.27 8.21
C PRO A 60 -9.94 -8.09 8.64
N VAL A 61 -9.34 -6.91 8.52
CA VAL A 61 -9.95 -5.57 8.61
C VAL A 61 -9.80 -4.88 7.26
N ARG A 62 -10.41 -3.70 7.09
CA ARG A 62 -10.13 -2.89 5.91
C ARG A 62 -8.65 -2.53 5.86
N VAL A 63 -8.04 -2.63 4.69
CA VAL A 63 -6.66 -2.23 4.45
C VAL A 63 -6.66 -1.00 3.57
N ASP A 64 -6.07 0.09 4.06
CA ASP A 64 -5.82 1.29 3.27
C ASP A 64 -4.31 1.41 3.06
N ALA A 65 -3.87 1.27 1.80
CA ALA A 65 -2.46 1.25 1.47
C ALA A 65 -2.03 2.49 0.67
N ALA A 66 -0.84 2.98 0.98
CA ALA A 66 -0.17 4.06 0.25
C ALA A 66 1.12 3.53 -0.38
N VAL A 67 1.25 3.74 -1.69
CA VAL A 67 2.47 3.43 -2.45
C VAL A 67 3.32 4.70 -2.51
N LEU A 68 4.58 4.59 -2.12
CA LEU A 68 5.50 5.72 -2.00
C LEU A 68 6.62 5.63 -3.05
N ARG A 69 6.94 6.75 -3.71
CA ARG A 69 8.12 6.86 -4.57
C ARG A 69 9.41 7.04 -3.75
N ALA A 70 9.27 7.78 -2.65
CA ALA A 70 10.28 8.02 -1.65
C ALA A 70 9.58 8.26 -0.29
N PRO A 71 10.30 8.25 0.84
CA PRO A 71 9.73 8.61 2.14
C PRO A 71 9.00 9.97 2.07
N GLY A 72 7.71 9.98 2.41
CA GLY A 72 6.84 11.17 2.35
C GLY A 72 6.33 11.56 0.96
N ASP A 73 6.76 10.88 -0.12
CA ASP A 73 6.31 11.15 -1.48
C ASP A 73 5.39 10.04 -1.99
N ARG A 74 4.08 10.33 -2.03
CA ARG A 74 3.01 9.37 -2.36
C ARG A 74 2.77 9.30 -3.87
N LEU A 75 2.84 8.08 -4.41
CA LEU A 75 2.46 7.75 -5.79
C LEU A 75 0.96 7.56 -5.95
N GLY A 76 0.34 6.87 -5.00
CA GLY A 76 -1.08 6.56 -5.06
C GLY A 76 -1.51 5.68 -3.89
N THR A 77 -2.77 5.30 -3.90
CA THR A 77 -3.40 4.47 -2.87
C THR A 77 -4.22 3.35 -3.50
N TRP A 78 -4.43 2.31 -2.73
CA TRP A 78 -5.40 1.25 -2.99
C TRP A 78 -6.00 0.81 -1.65
N HIS A 79 -7.16 0.17 -1.69
CA HIS A 79 -7.74 -0.44 -0.49
C HIS A 79 -8.26 -1.85 -0.76
N ALA A 80 -8.38 -2.63 0.30
CA ALA A 80 -8.98 -3.95 0.29
C ALA A 80 -9.98 -4.08 1.44
N GLU A 81 -11.20 -4.49 1.13
CA GLU A 81 -12.26 -4.67 2.13
C GLU A 81 -12.12 -6.03 2.85
N PRO A 82 -12.45 -6.11 4.14
CA PRO A 82 -12.29 -7.34 4.92
C PRO A 82 -13.15 -8.49 4.37
N GLU A 83 -14.31 -8.19 3.80
CA GLU A 83 -15.20 -9.18 3.18
C GLU A 83 -14.54 -9.87 1.99
N TRP A 84 -13.59 -9.24 1.30
CA TRP A 84 -12.92 -9.84 0.15
C TRP A 84 -11.93 -10.91 0.62
N PHE A 85 -11.16 -10.64 1.69
CA PHE A 85 -10.30 -11.64 2.31
C PHE A 85 -11.12 -12.82 2.85
N ARG A 86 -12.23 -12.53 3.55
CA ARG A 86 -13.13 -13.56 4.08
C ARG A 86 -13.74 -14.42 2.97
N ALA A 87 -14.19 -13.78 1.88
CA ALA A 87 -14.76 -14.49 0.74
C ALA A 87 -13.72 -15.36 0.04
N LEU A 88 -12.48 -14.87 -0.09
CA LEU A 88 -11.37 -15.65 -0.65
C LEU A 88 -11.06 -16.88 0.21
N GLY A 89 -10.90 -16.71 1.53
CA GLY A 89 -10.63 -17.82 2.46
C GLY A 89 -11.79 -18.82 2.59
N ARG A 90 -13.01 -18.43 2.20
CA ARG A 90 -14.18 -19.33 2.07
C ARG A 90 -14.32 -19.94 0.69
N TYR A 91 -13.43 -19.63 -0.24
CA TYR A 91 -13.49 -20.03 -1.65
C TYR A 91 -14.78 -19.56 -2.36
N GLU A 92 -15.36 -18.44 -1.90
CA GLU A 92 -16.54 -17.79 -2.51
C GLU A 92 -16.15 -16.92 -3.72
N ILE A 93 -14.90 -16.44 -3.74
CA ILE A 93 -14.29 -15.75 -4.88
C ILE A 93 -12.92 -16.36 -5.17
N THR A 94 -12.49 -16.23 -6.41
CA THR A 94 -11.13 -16.59 -6.85
C THR A 94 -10.11 -15.50 -6.49
N GLU A 95 -8.82 -15.86 -6.47
CA GLU A 95 -7.72 -14.88 -6.34
C GLU A 95 -7.76 -13.81 -7.42
N THR A 96 -8.17 -14.17 -8.64
CA THR A 96 -8.35 -13.24 -9.76
C THR A 96 -9.44 -12.22 -9.49
N GLU A 97 -10.59 -12.65 -8.96
CA GLU A 97 -11.69 -11.75 -8.58
C GLU A 97 -11.30 -10.84 -7.41
N PHE A 98 -10.61 -11.38 -6.41
CA PHE A 98 -10.04 -10.59 -5.31
C PHE A 98 -9.11 -9.50 -5.85
N SER A 99 -8.14 -9.88 -6.68
CA SER A 99 -7.17 -8.95 -7.27
C SER A 99 -7.85 -7.89 -8.12
N THR A 100 -8.87 -8.26 -8.90
CA THR A 100 -9.63 -7.32 -9.74
C THR A 100 -10.33 -6.27 -8.88
N ARG A 101 -10.97 -6.68 -7.77
CA ARG A 101 -11.62 -5.74 -6.84
C ARG A 101 -10.63 -4.75 -6.25
N VAL A 102 -9.44 -5.20 -5.85
CA VAL A 102 -8.41 -4.29 -5.32
C VAL A 102 -7.89 -3.35 -6.40
N LEU A 103 -7.65 -3.83 -7.62
CA LEU A 103 -7.22 -3.00 -8.74
C LEU A 103 -8.22 -1.87 -9.05
N ASP A 104 -9.52 -2.14 -8.94
CA ASP A 104 -10.58 -1.14 -9.15
C ASP A 104 -10.59 -0.04 -8.08
N THR A 105 -9.83 -0.19 -6.99
CA THR A 105 -9.69 0.82 -5.93
C THR A 105 -8.51 1.76 -6.11
N ILE A 106 -7.68 1.53 -7.13
CA ILE A 106 -6.45 2.30 -7.31
C ILE A 106 -6.77 3.77 -7.58
N GLU A 107 -6.21 4.64 -6.75
CA GLU A 107 -6.25 6.09 -6.92
C GLU A 107 -4.82 6.64 -7.01
N LEU A 108 -4.45 7.14 -8.18
CA LEU A 108 -3.15 7.78 -8.38
C LEU A 108 -3.14 9.18 -7.77
N HIS A 109 -2.12 9.46 -6.96
CA HIS A 109 -1.92 10.79 -6.41
C HIS A 109 -1.45 11.70 -7.55
N LYS A 110 -2.26 12.69 -7.89
CA LYS A 110 -1.82 13.76 -8.80
C LYS A 110 -0.85 14.61 -8.00
N GLU A 111 0.40 14.67 -8.43
CA GLU A 111 1.32 15.72 -7.98
C GLU A 111 0.59 17.06 -8.13
N THR A 112 0.12 17.61 -7.02
CA THR A 112 -0.15 19.04 -6.99
C THR A 112 1.25 19.63 -6.95
N ASP A 113 1.67 20.18 -8.09
CA ASP A 113 2.86 20.97 -8.24
C ASP A 113 2.98 21.93 -7.04
N SER A 114 3.77 21.53 -6.04
CA SER A 114 4.05 22.30 -4.84
C SER A 114 5.55 22.23 -4.60
N ALA A 115 6.28 22.62 -5.65
CA ALA A 115 7.55 23.29 -5.50
C ALA A 115 7.29 24.80 -5.47
N ALA A 116 6.58 25.27 -4.44
CA ALA A 116 6.63 26.66 -4.01
C ALA A 116 7.08 26.65 -2.55
N ASP A 117 8.40 26.73 -2.34
CA ASP A 117 9.05 27.71 -1.45
C ASP A 117 10.50 27.27 -1.17
N HIS A 118 11.44 27.70 -2.02
CA HIS A 118 12.81 27.92 -1.56
C HIS A 118 12.94 29.42 -1.30
N SER A 119 12.67 29.82 -0.05
CA SER A 119 12.98 31.15 0.49
C SER A 119 14.49 31.34 0.72
N GLY A 120 15.00 32.53 0.36
CA GLY A 120 16.30 33.14 0.77
C GLY A 120 17.53 32.58 0.05
N GLU A 121 18.52 33.32 -0.47
CA GLU A 121 19.07 34.67 -0.28
C GLU A 121 19.91 34.94 -1.55
N GLU A 122 19.93 36.14 -2.14
CA GLU A 122 21.11 37.01 -2.02
C GLU A 122 20.70 38.44 -2.39
N SER A 123 20.71 39.32 -1.39
CA SER A 123 20.97 40.73 -1.63
C SER A 123 22.41 40.84 -2.11
N ASN A 124 22.62 41.29 -3.33
CA ASN A 124 23.92 41.80 -3.74
C ASN A 124 23.78 43.30 -3.96
N ASP A 125 24.32 44.05 -2.99
CA ASP A 125 24.77 45.44 -3.10
C ASP A 125 25.46 45.66 -4.46
N ILE A 126 24.97 46.57 -5.31
CA ILE A 126 25.72 47.64 -6.03
C ILE A 126 24.72 48.75 -6.43
#